data_AF-A0A6G1S2Q6-F1
#
_entry.id   AF-A0A6G1S2Q6-F1
#
_cell.length_a   1.000
_cell.length_b   1.000
_cell.length_c   1.000
_cell.angle_alpha   90.00
_cell.angle_beta   90.00
_cell.angle_gamma   90.00
#
_symmetry.space_group_name_H-M   'P 1'
#
loop_
_entity.id
_entity.type
_entity.pdbx_description
1 polymer ?
#
loop_
_entity_poly.entity_id
_entity_poly.type
_entity_poly.pdbx_seq_one_letter_code
_entity_poly.pdbx_strand_id
1 'polypeptide(L)'
;MAEDVNVSIFRCLSTLYRDPDWSQKDLQGAIRRAQGTVSSSKAGAFSPERLKYYFQELNAMETSGRKVSFTDLWGLIVEYFLQQKEDPSKLSDQQAAVKWAQNPYPIYAAVNVRPNISGADFAEWCEFTPYEVGFRKYG
;
A
#
# COMPACT_ATOMS: atom_id res chain seq x y z
N MET A 1 8.65 12.54 -6.22
CA MET A 1 7.40 12.31 -5.44
C MET A 1 6.96 10.84 -5.44
N ALA A 2 6.96 10.12 -6.57
CA ALA A 2 6.63 8.69 -6.58
C ALA A 2 7.70 7.77 -5.95
N GLU A 3 8.95 8.23 -5.82
CA GLU A 3 10.10 7.45 -5.36
C GLU A 3 10.06 7.03 -3.88
N ASP A 4 9.21 7.66 -3.08
CA ASP A 4 9.08 7.39 -1.64
C ASP A 4 7.71 6.79 -1.26
N VAL A 5 6.85 6.54 -2.26
CA VAL A 5 5.53 5.95 -2.01
C VAL A 5 5.65 4.44 -1.92
N ASN A 6 5.39 3.94 -0.71
CA ASN A 6 5.23 2.51 -0.47
C ASN A 6 3.89 2.02 -1.05
N VAL A 7 3.94 0.94 -1.81
CA VAL A 7 2.77 0.34 -2.48
C VAL A 7 2.07 -0.74 -1.63
N SER A 8 2.42 -0.87 -0.34
CA SER A 8 1.82 -1.83 0.62
C SER A 8 0.29 -1.85 0.58
N ILE A 9 -0.33 -0.67 0.53
CA ILE A 9 -1.78 -0.51 0.57
C ILE A 9 -2.49 -1.01 -0.70
N PHE A 10 -1.76 -1.14 -1.82
CA PHE A 10 -2.30 -1.53 -3.12
C PHE A 10 -1.90 -2.96 -3.55
N ARG A 11 -1.66 -3.81 -2.54
CA ARG A 11 -0.95 -5.08 -2.63
C ARG A 11 -1.27 -5.97 -3.83
N CYS A 12 -2.56 -6.18 -4.14
CA CYS A 12 -2.95 -7.12 -5.20
C CYS A 12 -2.36 -6.73 -6.55
N LEU A 13 -2.44 -5.45 -6.88
CA LEU A 13 -1.90 -4.94 -8.14
C LEU A 13 -0.38 -4.76 -8.01
N SER A 14 0.13 -4.20 -6.91
CA SER A 14 1.58 -3.97 -6.76
C SER A 14 2.42 -5.26 -6.78
N THR A 15 1.88 -6.39 -6.30
CA THR A 15 2.57 -7.70 -6.35
C THR A 15 2.74 -8.20 -7.79
N LEU A 16 1.79 -7.92 -8.68
CA LEU A 16 1.89 -8.29 -10.09
C LEU A 16 2.96 -7.45 -10.80
N TYR A 17 2.96 -6.14 -10.56
CA TYR A 17 3.85 -5.19 -11.22
C TYR A 17 5.31 -5.25 -10.77
N ARG A 18 5.65 -6.15 -9.83
CA ARG A 18 7.04 -6.52 -9.54
C ARG A 18 7.69 -7.36 -10.64
N ASP A 19 6.90 -8.10 -11.42
CA ASP A 19 7.37 -8.83 -12.58
C ASP A 19 7.11 -7.97 -13.84
N PRO A 20 8.16 -7.47 -14.53
CA PRO A 20 7.99 -6.61 -15.71
C PRO A 20 7.24 -7.25 -16.88
N ASP A 21 7.08 -8.58 -16.89
CA ASP A 21 6.43 -9.32 -17.96
C ASP A 21 5.22 -10.10 -17.44
N TRP A 22 4.63 -9.69 -16.31
CA TRP A 22 3.57 -10.45 -15.64
C TRP A 22 2.37 -10.77 -16.54
N SER A 23 1.99 -9.86 -17.45
CA SER A 23 0.84 -10.08 -18.34
C SER A 23 1.16 -11.00 -19.53
N GLN A 24 2.43 -11.27 -19.78
CA GLN A 24 2.91 -12.14 -20.85
C GLN A 24 3.14 -13.59 -20.38
N LYS A 25 2.96 -13.85 -19.08
CA LYS A 25 3.17 -15.15 -18.42
C LYS A 25 1.86 -15.69 -17.86
N ASP A 26 1.86 -16.98 -17.53
CA ASP A 26 0.74 -17.57 -16.81
C ASP A 26 0.59 -16.98 -15.40
N LEU A 27 -0.61 -16.50 -15.09
CA LEU A 27 -0.96 -15.89 -13.81
C LEU A 27 -1.09 -16.89 -12.66
N GLN A 28 -1.16 -18.20 -12.94
CA GLN A 28 -1.31 -19.23 -11.89
C GLN A 28 -0.26 -19.09 -10.78
N GLY A 29 0.98 -18.74 -11.13
CA GLY A 29 2.03 -18.50 -10.14
C GLY A 29 1.71 -17.33 -9.20
N ALA A 30 1.23 -16.21 -9.74
CA ALA A 30 0.82 -15.06 -8.95
C ALA A 30 -0.42 -15.35 -8.10
N ILE A 31 -1.42 -16.03 -8.67
CA ILE A 31 -2.64 -16.46 -7.98
C ILE A 31 -2.28 -17.37 -6.80
N ARG A 32 -1.43 -18.38 -6.99
CA ARG A 32 -0.99 -19.28 -5.90
C ARG A 32 -0.28 -18.52 -4.78
N ARG A 33 0.57 -17.54 -5.09
CA ARG A 33 1.23 -16.70 -4.07
C ARG A 33 0.23 -15.84 -3.30
N ALA A 34 -0.72 -15.23 -4.01
CA ALA A 34 -1.78 -14.44 -3.40
C ALA A 34 -2.66 -15.31 -2.48
N GLN A 35 -3.12 -16.47 -2.98
CA GLN A 35 -3.85 -17.47 -2.21
C GLN A 35 -3.08 -17.90 -0.96
N GLY A 36 -1.81 -18.27 -1.10
CA GLY A 36 -0.97 -18.63 0.05
C GLY A 36 -0.91 -17.55 1.12
N THR A 37 -0.84 -16.27 0.73
CA THR A 37 -0.85 -15.19 1.72
C THR A 37 -2.23 -14.95 2.32
N VAL A 38 -3.30 -15.02 1.54
CA VAL A 38 -4.67 -14.80 2.07
C VAL A 38 -5.09 -15.94 2.99
N SER A 39 -4.74 -17.19 2.64
CA SER A 39 -5.07 -18.39 3.41
C SER A 39 -4.16 -18.62 4.63
N SER A 40 -3.04 -17.91 4.74
CA SER A 40 -2.15 -18.02 5.89
C SER A 40 -2.79 -17.46 7.18
N SER A 41 -2.47 -18.08 8.31
CA SER A 41 -2.99 -17.64 9.61
C SER A 41 -2.59 -16.20 9.91
N LYS A 42 -3.58 -15.39 10.31
CA LYS A 42 -3.41 -13.99 10.72
C LYS A 42 -3.34 -13.82 12.24
N ALA A 43 -3.45 -14.90 13.00
CA ALA A 43 -3.43 -14.88 14.46
C ALA A 43 -2.13 -14.26 15.03
N GLY A 44 -1.01 -14.43 14.32
CA GLY A 44 0.28 -13.81 14.71
C GLY A 44 0.27 -12.28 14.74
N ALA A 45 -0.69 -11.63 14.08
CA ALA A 45 -0.85 -10.17 14.14
C ALA A 45 -1.22 -9.69 15.55
N PHE A 46 -1.86 -10.56 16.34
CA PHE A 46 -2.30 -10.30 17.71
C PHE A 46 -1.41 -11.03 18.74
N SER A 47 -0.22 -11.47 18.33
CA SER A 47 0.78 -12.00 19.27
C SER A 47 1.26 -10.89 20.22
N PRO A 48 1.64 -11.22 21.46
CA PRO A 48 2.18 -10.23 22.41
C PRO A 48 3.36 -9.43 21.85
N GLU A 49 4.24 -10.08 21.07
CA GLU A 49 5.40 -9.46 20.44
C GLU A 49 4.98 -8.42 19.40
N ARG A 50 3.96 -8.72 18.58
CA ARG A 50 3.45 -7.77 17.59
C ARG A 50 2.65 -6.64 18.18
N LEU A 51 1.83 -6.90 19.20
CA LEU A 51 1.15 -5.84 19.93
C LEU A 51 2.16 -4.87 20.56
N LYS A 52 3.23 -5.39 21.18
CA LYS A 52 4.32 -4.56 21.71
C LYS A 52 4.96 -3.70 20.63
N TYR A 53 5.23 -4.28 19.45
CA TYR A 53 5.75 -3.53 18.31
C TYR A 53 4.80 -2.40 17.87
N TYR A 54 3.49 -2.66 17.73
CA TYR A 54 2.53 -1.62 17.38
C TYR A 54 2.53 -0.49 18.40
N PHE A 55 2.55 -0.79 19.70
CA PHE A 55 2.63 0.25 20.73
C PHE A 55 3.92 1.07 20.65
N GLN A 56 5.05 0.45 20.32
CA GLN A 56 6.31 1.16 20.14
C GLN A 56 6.26 2.12 18.94
N GLU A 57 5.73 1.67 17.80
CA GLU A 57 5.54 2.52 16.62
C GLU A 57 4.58 3.67 16.89
N LEU A 58 3.44 3.40 17.53
CA LEU A 58 2.48 4.44 17.89
C LEU A 58 3.10 5.46 18.85
N ASN A 59 3.85 5.02 19.86
CA ASN A 59 4.55 5.93 20.77
C ASN A 59 5.63 6.76 20.05
N ALA A 60 6.36 6.18 19.09
CA ALA A 60 7.34 6.90 18.29
C ALA A 60 6.67 7.98 17.43
N MET A 61 5.52 7.67 16.82
CA MET A 61 4.70 8.63 16.07
C MET A 61 4.19 9.77 16.98
N GLU A 62 3.72 9.45 18.18
CA GLU A 62 3.28 10.46 19.14
C GLU A 62 4.42 11.37 19.60
N THR A 63 5.59 10.79 19.88
CA THR A 63 6.81 11.53 20.27
C THR A 63 7.30 12.44 19.14
N SER A 64 7.05 12.08 17.88
CA SER A 64 7.35 12.93 16.71
C SER A 64 6.36 14.10 16.52
N GLY A 65 5.36 14.24 17.39
CA GLY A 65 4.38 15.33 17.37
C GLY A 65 3.12 15.04 16.54
N ARG A 66 2.94 13.79 16.06
CA ARG A 66 1.73 13.38 15.32
C ARG A 66 0.65 12.90 16.30
N LYS A 67 -0.59 13.34 16.13
CA LYS A 67 -1.74 12.78 16.87
C LYS A 67 -2.01 11.36 16.36
N VAL A 68 -1.82 10.38 17.23
CA VAL A 68 -2.11 8.98 16.95
C VAL A 68 -3.60 8.72 17.07
N SER A 69 -4.14 7.91 16.16
CA SER A 69 -5.55 7.53 16.10
C SER A 69 -5.72 6.02 15.90
N PHE A 70 -6.96 5.55 16.01
CA PHE A 70 -7.29 4.15 15.68
C PHE A 70 -6.90 3.80 14.23
N THR A 71 -6.95 4.76 13.31
CA THR A 71 -6.56 4.56 11.91
C THR A 71 -5.08 4.21 11.78
N ASP A 72 -4.20 4.76 12.63
CA ASP A 72 -2.77 4.45 12.62
C ASP A 72 -2.50 3.02 13.10
N LEU A 73 -3.15 2.60 14.19
CA LEU A 73 -3.12 1.21 14.64
C LEU A 73 -3.68 0.25 13.58
N TRP A 74 -4.79 0.64 12.94
CA TRP A 74 -5.42 -0.18 11.92
C TRP A 74 -4.57 -0.27 10.65
N GLY A 75 -3.83 0.78 10.31
CA GLY A 75 -2.79 0.77 9.29
C GLY A 75 -1.72 -0.30 9.56
N LEU A 76 -1.17 -0.35 10.78
CA LEU A 76 -0.16 -1.34 11.16
C LEU A 76 -0.68 -2.79 11.13
N ILE A 77 -1.94 -3.02 11.49
CA ILE A 77 -2.53 -4.37 11.46
C ILE A 77 -2.84 -4.80 10.02
N VAL A 78 -3.38 -3.90 9.20
CA VAL A 78 -3.60 -4.16 7.77
C VAL A 78 -2.27 -4.40 7.06
N GLU A 79 -1.24 -3.64 7.42
CA GLU A 79 0.14 -3.89 6.99
C GLU A 79 0.55 -5.31 7.34
N TYR A 80 0.44 -5.79 8.58
CA TYR A 80 0.79 -7.18 8.93
C TYR A 80 -0.03 -8.22 8.14
N PHE A 81 -1.33 -7.98 7.91
CA PHE A 81 -2.18 -8.90 7.17
C PHE A 81 -1.77 -9.03 5.70
N LEU A 82 -1.40 -7.89 5.10
CA LEU A 82 -0.94 -7.78 3.72
C LEU A 82 0.54 -8.14 3.58
N GLN A 83 1.36 -7.85 4.57
CA GLN A 83 2.81 -7.94 4.59
C GLN A 83 3.23 -8.73 5.82
N GLN A 84 3.42 -10.03 5.62
CA GLN A 84 4.08 -10.88 6.62
C GLN A 84 5.61 -10.64 6.67
N LYS A 85 6.13 -9.89 5.69
CA LYS A 85 7.53 -9.49 5.55
C LYS A 85 7.58 -8.07 4.98
N GLU A 86 8.63 -7.35 5.34
CA GLU A 86 8.93 -6.02 4.83
C GLU A 86 9.06 -6.06 3.29
N ASP A 87 8.39 -5.13 2.63
CA ASP A 87 8.41 -4.97 1.19
C ASP A 87 9.13 -3.67 0.84
N PRO A 88 10.39 -3.72 0.38
CA PRO A 88 11.12 -2.52 0.01
C PRO A 88 10.71 -1.96 -1.36
N SER A 89 9.72 -2.56 -2.05
CA SER A 89 9.34 -2.13 -3.40
C SER A 89 8.67 -0.77 -3.41
N LYS A 90 9.11 0.07 -4.34
CA LYS A 90 8.64 1.44 -4.54
C LYS A 90 7.67 1.50 -5.71
N LEU A 91 6.82 2.51 -5.72
CA LEU A 91 5.95 2.79 -6.86
C LEU A 91 6.74 3.06 -8.15
N SER A 92 7.87 3.76 -8.05
CA SER A 92 8.76 4.03 -9.19
C SER A 92 9.39 2.76 -9.79
N ASP A 93 9.56 1.68 -9.01
CA ASP A 93 10.10 0.42 -9.52
C ASP A 93 9.17 -0.19 -10.59
N GLN A 94 7.86 0.12 -10.52
CA GLN A 94 6.87 -0.37 -11.47
C GLN A 94 7.01 0.27 -12.87
N GLN A 95 7.83 1.32 -13.03
CA GLN A 95 8.15 1.88 -14.35
C GLN A 95 8.75 0.81 -15.28
N ALA A 96 9.54 -0.12 -14.74
CA ALA A 96 10.11 -1.22 -15.53
C ALA A 96 9.02 -2.08 -16.18
N ALA A 97 7.88 -2.27 -15.52
CA ALA A 97 6.75 -3.07 -15.99
C ALA A 97 5.88 -2.35 -17.03
N VAL A 98 6.07 -1.05 -17.27
CA VAL A 98 5.27 -0.30 -18.26
C VAL A 98 6.10 0.39 -19.34
N LYS A 99 7.44 0.37 -19.20
CA LYS A 99 8.37 1.06 -20.10
C LYS A 99 8.18 0.74 -21.57
N TRP A 100 7.79 -0.50 -21.90
CA TRP A 100 7.60 -0.97 -23.26
C TRP A 100 6.13 -1.16 -23.62
N ALA A 101 5.22 -0.58 -22.84
CA ALA A 101 3.78 -0.81 -22.92
C ALA A 101 3.40 -2.31 -22.90
N GLN A 102 4.26 -3.12 -22.25
CA GLN A 102 4.11 -4.57 -22.22
C GLN A 102 3.08 -5.05 -21.20
N ASN A 103 2.71 -4.20 -20.24
CA ASN A 103 1.60 -4.39 -19.32
C ASN A 103 0.67 -3.18 -19.37
N PRO A 104 -0.60 -3.32 -18.93
CA PRO A 104 -1.48 -2.18 -18.69
C PRO A 104 -0.85 -1.14 -17.77
N TYR A 105 -1.31 0.11 -17.84
CA TYR A 105 -0.80 1.17 -16.99
C TYR A 105 -1.46 1.11 -15.60
N PRO A 106 -0.70 0.94 -14.49
CA PRO A 106 -1.29 0.83 -13.17
C PRO A 106 -1.63 2.22 -12.63
N ILE A 107 -2.89 2.39 -12.23
CA ILE A 107 -3.38 3.61 -11.59
C ILE A 107 -3.93 3.20 -10.24
N TYR A 108 -3.38 3.80 -9.18
CA TYR A 108 -3.88 3.66 -7.83
C TYR A 108 -4.50 4.97 -7.38
N ALA A 109 -5.47 4.90 -6.48
CA ALA A 109 -6.17 6.08 -6.01
C ALA A 109 -6.40 6.02 -4.50
N ALA A 110 -6.30 7.17 -3.86
CA ALA A 110 -6.73 7.38 -2.48
C ALA A 110 -7.59 8.64 -2.40
N VAL A 111 -8.45 8.72 -1.40
CA VAL A 111 -9.25 9.91 -1.13
C VAL A 111 -8.63 10.66 0.04
N ASN A 112 -8.22 11.89 -0.21
CA ASN A 112 -7.85 12.83 0.84
C ASN A 112 -9.13 13.43 1.44
N VAL A 113 -9.32 13.20 2.73
CA VAL A 113 -10.44 13.75 3.52
C VAL A 113 -9.90 14.75 4.52
N ARG A 114 -10.63 15.84 4.74
CA ARG A 114 -10.29 16.80 5.80
C ARG A 114 -10.99 16.38 7.09
N PRO A 115 -10.29 16.34 8.24
CA PRO A 115 -10.83 15.76 9.48
C PRO A 115 -12.09 16.47 10.02
N ASN A 116 -12.36 17.70 9.60
CA ASN A 116 -13.49 18.52 10.08
C ASN A 116 -14.54 18.82 8.99
N ILE A 117 -14.48 18.12 7.85
CA ILE A 117 -15.44 18.28 6.76
C ILE A 117 -15.95 16.89 6.40
N SER A 118 -17.27 16.74 6.22
CA SER A 118 -17.84 15.48 5.78
C SER A 118 -17.18 15.04 4.47
N GLY A 119 -16.87 13.74 4.33
CA GLY A 119 -16.37 13.21 3.06
C GLY A 119 -17.36 13.39 1.90
N ALA A 120 -18.64 13.62 2.19
CA ALA A 120 -19.64 14.02 1.18
C ALA A 120 -19.46 15.47 0.69
N ASP A 121 -18.89 16.34 1.53
CA ASP A 121 -18.70 17.76 1.25
C ASP A 121 -17.30 18.06 0.71
N PHE A 122 -16.30 17.23 1.06
CA PHE A 122 -14.93 17.36 0.57
C PHE A 122 -14.23 15.99 0.48
N ALA A 123 -14.06 15.52 -0.75
CA ALA A 123 -13.26 14.36 -1.10
C ALA A 123 -12.39 14.70 -2.30
N GLU A 124 -11.06 14.64 -2.11
CA GLU A 124 -10.12 14.89 -3.20
C GLU A 124 -9.41 13.61 -3.59
N TRP A 125 -9.53 13.24 -4.86
CA TRP A 125 -8.83 12.10 -5.41
C TRP A 125 -7.36 12.43 -5.59
N CYS A 126 -6.52 11.66 -4.91
CA CYS A 126 -5.09 11.58 -5.12
C CYS A 126 -4.82 10.35 -5.98
N GLU A 127 -4.24 10.55 -7.15
CA GLU A 127 -3.86 9.50 -8.08
C GLU A 127 -2.37 9.20 -7.92
N PHE A 128 -2.03 7.92 -7.96
CA PHE A 128 -0.67 7.43 -7.87
C PHE A 128 -0.40 6.55 -9.08
N THR A 129 0.67 6.86 -9.78
CA THR A 129 1.15 6.11 -10.95
C THR A 129 2.66 5.88 -10.81
N PRO A 130 3.26 4.98 -11.61
CA PRO A 130 4.70 4.75 -11.54
C PRO A 130 5.55 6.01 -11.78
N TYR A 131 5.02 7.02 -12.48
CA TYR A 131 5.75 8.24 -12.84
C TYR A 131 5.39 9.44 -11.97
N GLU A 132 4.14 9.54 -11.56
CA GLU A 132 3.61 10.73 -10.89
C GLU A 132 2.65 10.40 -9.76
N VAL A 133 2.59 11.29 -8.79
CA VAL A 133 1.64 11.27 -7.69
C VAL A 133 1.09 12.67 -7.56
N GLY A 134 -0.23 12.81 -7.58
CA GLY A 134 -0.84 14.13 -7.61
C GLY A 134 -2.33 14.14 -7.37
N PHE A 135 -2.83 15.33 -7.08
CA PHE A 135 -4.26 15.58 -7.02
C PHE A 135 -4.71 16.08 -8.38
N ARG A 136 -5.52 15.29 -9.07
CA ARG A 136 -6.01 15.65 -10.42
C ARG A 136 -6.67 17.03 -10.49
N LYS A 137 -7.25 17.49 -9.37
CA LYS A 137 -7.87 18.80 -9.23
C LYS A 137 -6.90 19.98 -9.34
N TYR A 138 -5.62 19.78 -9.05
CA TYR A 138 -4.65 20.86 -8.90
C TYR A 138 -3.57 20.91 -9.98
N GLY A 139 -3.57 19.96 -10.92
CA GLY A 139 -2.50 19.82 -11.93
C GLY A 139 -1.17 19.49 -11.28
#